data_AF-A0AAU9PGE5-F1
#
_entry.id   AF-A0AAU9PGE5-F1
#
_cell.length_a   1.000
_cell.length_b   1.000
_cell.length_c   1.000
_cell.angle_alpha   90.00
_cell.angle_beta   90.00
_cell.angle_gamma   90.00
#
_symmetry.space_group_name_H-M   'P 1'
#
loop_
_entity.id
_entity.type
_entity.pdbx_description
1 polymer ?
#
loop_
_entity_poly.entity_id
_entity_poly.type
_entity_poly.pdbx_seq_one_letter_code
_entity_poly.pdbx_strand_id
1 'polypeptide(L)'
;MPSIAHAEHSWSPNYRRHMDGNHSNGVTNEDMAINLLQTQLELSLIREDFQDQLRELRQAVNRHLDAMNLEVDDVRAGQLDISNMVADLKNQLVSLQGAYVKMVFQHNKRKKLKYCIGIVGVVTVSVVTYMFVK
;
A
#
# COMPACT_ATOMS: atom_id res chain seq x y z
N MET A 1 -9.32 -50.63 -57.73
CA MET A 1 -8.07 -51.34 -58.08
C MET A 1 -7.87 -51.25 -59.57
N PRO A 2 -6.62 -51.19 -60.10
CA PRO A 2 -5.38 -50.83 -59.41
C PRO A 2 -5.40 -49.28 -59.13
N SER A 3 -4.39 -48.42 -59.20
CA SER A 3 -2.93 -48.56 -59.41
C SER A 3 -2.16 -47.40 -58.75
N ILE A 4 -0.82 -47.45 -58.85
CA ILE A 4 0.14 -46.38 -58.56
C ILE A 4 0.92 -46.08 -59.85
N ALA A 5 1.19 -44.81 -60.12
CA ALA A 5 2.29 -44.32 -60.96
C ALA A 5 2.59 -42.88 -60.49
N HIS A 6 3.48 -42.70 -59.51
CA HIS A 6 4.88 -42.34 -59.70
C HIS A 6 5.12 -41.06 -60.54
N ALA A 7 5.78 -40.10 -59.90
CA ALA A 7 6.08 -38.79 -60.46
C ALA A 7 7.24 -38.85 -61.48
N GLU A 8 7.10 -38.10 -62.57
CA GLU A 8 8.22 -37.65 -63.39
C GLU A 8 8.27 -36.12 -63.38
N HIS A 9 9.16 -35.57 -62.56
CA HIS A 9 9.52 -34.15 -62.63
C HIS A 9 10.32 -33.89 -63.91
N SER A 10 9.69 -33.30 -64.92
CA SER A 10 10.40 -32.70 -66.07
C SER A 10 10.25 -31.17 -66.07
N TRP A 11 11.05 -30.51 -65.24
CA TRP A 11 11.28 -29.07 -65.37
C TRP A 11 12.16 -28.82 -66.60
N SER A 12 11.54 -28.53 -67.74
CA SER A 12 12.23 -28.06 -68.95
C SER A 12 11.71 -26.66 -69.32
N PRO A 13 12.46 -25.58 -69.00
CA PRO A 13 12.07 -24.23 -69.38
C PRO A 13 12.18 -24.04 -70.89
N ASN A 14 11.06 -24.19 -71.59
CA ASN A 14 11.00 -23.98 -73.03
C ASN A 14 11.00 -22.47 -73.32
N TYR A 15 12.19 -21.89 -73.51
CA TYR A 15 12.42 -20.47 -73.83
C TYR A 15 11.90 -20.09 -75.23
N ARG A 16 10.57 -20.16 -75.43
CA ARG A 16 9.91 -19.61 -76.62
C ARG A 16 9.50 -18.16 -76.35
N ARG A 17 10.20 -17.24 -77.01
CA ARG A 17 9.98 -15.80 -76.96
C ARG A 17 8.51 -15.46 -77.25
N HIS A 18 7.87 -14.75 -76.34
CA HIS A 18 6.85 -13.74 -76.68
C HIS A 18 7.23 -12.45 -75.98
N MET A 19 7.81 -11.54 -76.76
CA MET A 19 7.88 -10.11 -76.41
C MET A 19 6.55 -9.51 -76.83
N ASP A 20 5.56 -9.51 -75.92
CA ASP A 20 4.28 -8.85 -76.14
C ASP A 20 3.83 -8.16 -74.85
N GLY A 21 3.73 -6.83 -74.92
CA GLY A 21 3.02 -6.02 -73.93
C GLY A 21 3.71 -5.82 -72.58
N ASN A 22 4.71 -4.92 -72.53
CA ASN A 22 5.00 -4.19 -71.30
C ASN A 22 3.79 -3.32 -70.91
N HIS A 23 2.79 -3.91 -70.25
CA HIS A 23 1.87 -3.15 -69.43
C HIS A 23 2.63 -2.65 -68.21
N SER A 24 3.29 -1.51 -68.38
CA SER A 24 3.63 -0.67 -67.25
C SER A 24 2.31 -0.27 -66.60
N ASN A 25 1.96 -0.92 -65.49
CA ASN A 25 1.06 -0.30 -64.52
C ASN A 25 1.66 1.09 -64.24
N GLY A 26 0.91 2.16 -64.51
CA GLY A 26 1.43 3.53 -64.63
C GLY A 26 1.89 4.18 -63.32
N VAL A 27 2.29 3.38 -62.34
CA VAL A 27 2.98 3.82 -61.13
C VAL A 27 4.45 4.02 -61.51
N THR A 28 4.88 5.26 -61.57
CA THR A 28 6.30 5.58 -61.76
C THR A 28 7.08 5.31 -60.47
N ASN A 29 8.41 5.25 -60.57
CA ASN A 29 9.27 5.18 -59.39
C ASN A 29 9.12 6.44 -58.50
N GLU A 30 8.73 7.56 -59.08
CA GLU A 30 8.48 8.82 -58.39
C GLU A 30 7.20 8.74 -57.54
N ASP A 31 6.10 8.19 -58.07
CA ASP A 31 4.86 7.95 -57.32
C ASP A 31 5.08 7.04 -56.10
N MET A 32 5.93 6.01 -56.27
CA MET A 32 6.29 5.10 -55.19
C MET A 32 7.13 5.80 -54.10
N ALA A 33 8.06 6.67 -54.50
CA ALA A 33 8.85 7.48 -53.57
C ALA A 33 7.99 8.50 -52.81
N ILE A 34 7.04 9.15 -53.48
CA ILE A 34 6.10 10.11 -52.87
C ILE A 34 5.23 9.41 -51.82
N ASN A 35 4.63 8.26 -52.14
CA ASN A 35 3.80 7.49 -51.19
C ASN A 35 4.62 7.00 -49.98
N LEU A 36 5.89 6.62 -50.18
CA LEU A 36 6.77 6.22 -49.08
C LEU A 36 7.12 7.40 -48.17
N LEU A 37 7.41 8.57 -48.73
CA LEU A 37 7.66 9.80 -47.96
C LEU A 37 6.42 10.25 -47.18
N GLN A 38 5.23 10.18 -47.79
CA GLN A 38 3.96 10.48 -47.10
C GLN A 38 3.73 9.51 -45.93
N THR A 39 3.86 8.20 -46.16
CA THR A 39 3.72 7.18 -45.11
C THR A 39 4.72 7.41 -43.97
N GLN A 40 5.96 7.80 -44.29
CA GLN A 40 6.99 8.11 -43.29
C GLN A 40 6.68 9.37 -42.48
N LEU A 41 6.07 10.40 -43.10
CA LEU A 41 5.60 11.60 -42.43
C LEU A 41 4.45 11.26 -41.46
N GLU A 42 3.43 10.54 -41.93
CA GLU A 42 2.28 10.13 -41.12
C GLU A 42 2.71 9.27 -39.92
N LEU A 43 3.61 8.31 -40.12
CA LEU A 43 4.18 7.51 -39.02
C LEU A 43 5.01 8.35 -38.04
N SER A 44 5.69 9.40 -38.50
CA SER A 44 6.43 10.31 -37.63
C SER A 44 5.50 11.16 -36.76
N LEU A 45 4.42 11.70 -37.34
CA LEU A 45 3.40 12.48 -36.63
C LEU A 45 2.66 11.61 -35.59
N ILE A 46 2.26 10.40 -35.96
CA ILE A 46 1.64 9.43 -35.05
C ILE A 46 2.59 9.09 -33.89
N ARG A 47 3.88 8.91 -34.18
CA ARG A 47 4.89 8.63 -33.14
C ARG A 47 5.07 9.79 -32.17
N GLU A 48 5.05 11.03 -32.65
CA GLU A 48 5.18 12.22 -31.81
C GLU A 48 3.99 12.39 -30.87
N ASP A 49 2.75 12.24 -31.39
CA ASP A 49 1.52 12.24 -30.59
C ASP A 49 1.53 11.15 -29.51
N PHE A 50 1.89 9.91 -29.86
CA PHE A 50 2.06 8.83 -28.87
C PHE A 50 3.13 9.14 -27.81
N GLN A 51 4.23 9.81 -28.17
CA GLN A 51 5.27 10.18 -27.21
C GLN A 51 4.79 11.26 -26.23
N ASP A 52 4.02 12.24 -26.70
CA ASP A 52 3.43 13.27 -25.86
C ASP A 52 2.33 12.71 -24.95
N GLN A 53 1.42 11.87 -25.45
CA GLN A 53 0.43 11.17 -24.64
C GLN A 53 1.08 10.29 -23.56
N LEU A 54 2.16 9.56 -23.88
CA LEU A 54 2.92 8.78 -22.89
C LEU A 54 3.62 9.67 -21.85
N ARG A 55 4.10 10.86 -22.25
CA ARG A 55 4.68 11.84 -21.31
C ARG A 55 3.61 12.38 -20.36
N GLU A 56 2.44 12.72 -20.86
CA GLU A 56 1.30 13.19 -20.04
C GLU A 56 0.80 12.11 -19.09
N LEU A 57 0.58 10.89 -19.58
CA LEU A 57 0.19 9.75 -18.74
C LEU A 57 1.20 9.49 -17.63
N ARG A 58 2.51 9.51 -17.95
CA ARG A 58 3.58 9.34 -16.95
C ARG A 58 3.55 10.45 -15.90
N GLN A 59 3.32 11.71 -16.29
CA GLN A 59 3.16 12.80 -15.32
C GLN A 59 1.90 12.65 -14.47
N ALA A 60 0.77 12.24 -15.06
CA ALA A 60 -0.49 12.04 -14.33
C ALA A 60 -0.37 10.90 -13.30
N VAL A 61 0.27 9.79 -13.67
CA VAL A 61 0.57 8.66 -12.78
C VAL A 61 1.51 9.08 -11.66
N ASN A 62 2.61 9.79 -11.96
CA ASN A 62 3.52 10.30 -10.93
C ASN A 62 2.79 11.18 -9.91
N ARG A 63 1.97 12.16 -10.37
CA ARG A 63 1.18 13.03 -9.47
C ARG A 63 0.23 12.25 -8.56
N HIS A 64 -0.40 11.18 -9.06
CA HIS A 64 -1.26 10.32 -8.24
C HIS A 64 -0.45 9.49 -7.24
N LEU A 65 0.73 9.00 -7.62
CA LEU A 65 1.61 8.24 -6.75
C LEU A 65 2.19 9.12 -5.63
N ASP A 66 2.56 10.37 -5.95
CA ASP A 66 2.99 11.38 -4.97
C ASP A 66 1.86 11.73 -3.99
N ALA A 67 0.63 11.91 -4.46
CA ALA A 67 -0.54 12.14 -3.60
C ALA A 67 -0.82 10.96 -2.67
N MET A 68 -0.77 9.72 -3.20
CA MET A 68 -0.96 8.50 -2.41
C MET A 68 0.14 8.31 -1.35
N ASN A 69 1.38 8.67 -1.65
CA ASN A 69 2.46 8.66 -0.66
C ASN A 69 2.18 9.63 0.50
N LEU A 70 1.66 10.84 0.20
CA LEU A 70 1.28 11.80 1.24
C LEU A 70 0.15 11.28 2.14
N GLU A 71 -0.87 10.62 1.58
CA GLU A 71 -1.93 9.97 2.37
C GLU A 71 -1.38 8.85 3.27
N VAL A 72 -0.45 8.02 2.74
CA VAL A 72 0.19 6.94 3.51
C VAL A 72 1.02 7.51 4.67
N ASP A 73 1.72 8.62 4.46
CA ASP A 73 2.52 9.26 5.52
C ASP A 73 1.66 10.00 6.55
N ASP A 74 0.52 10.58 6.17
CA ASP A 74 -0.48 11.13 7.12
C ASP A 74 -1.07 10.02 7.99
N VAL A 75 -1.49 8.90 7.40
CA VAL A 75 -1.96 7.71 8.14
C VAL A 75 -0.89 7.19 9.09
N ARG A 76 0.37 7.16 8.66
CA ARG A 76 1.52 6.76 9.50
C ARG A 76 1.72 7.71 10.69
N ALA A 77 1.61 9.03 10.47
CA ALA A 77 1.70 10.04 11.52
C ALA A 77 0.56 9.90 12.53
N GLY A 78 -0.68 9.74 12.06
CA GLY A 78 -1.86 9.52 12.91
C GLY A 78 -1.76 8.22 13.73
N GLN A 79 -1.25 7.12 13.15
CA GLN A 79 -0.99 5.89 13.91
C GLN A 79 0.04 6.08 15.02
N LEU A 80 1.09 6.88 14.78
CA LEU A 80 2.13 7.16 15.78
C LEU A 80 1.58 8.02 16.92
N ASP A 81 0.75 9.03 16.62
CA ASP A 81 0.08 9.84 17.64
C ASP A 81 -0.89 9.02 18.50
N ILE A 82 -1.74 8.20 17.88
CA ILE A 82 -2.63 7.26 18.59
C ILE A 82 -1.83 6.30 19.47
N SER A 83 -0.70 5.77 18.98
CA SER A 83 0.18 4.89 19.75
C SER A 83 0.74 5.57 21.00
N ASN A 84 1.19 6.82 20.86
CA ASN A 84 1.67 7.64 21.98
C ASN A 84 0.57 7.93 22.99
N MET A 85 -0.63 8.32 22.53
CA MET A 85 -1.78 8.56 23.40
C MET A 85 -2.18 7.29 24.18
N VAL A 86 -2.21 6.12 23.53
CA VAL A 86 -2.48 4.83 24.19
C VAL A 86 -1.39 4.48 25.21
N ALA A 87 -0.12 4.78 24.90
CA ALA A 87 0.98 4.58 25.84
C ALA A 87 0.86 5.47 27.09
N ASP A 88 0.50 6.75 26.93
CA ASP A 88 0.30 7.66 28.05
C ASP A 88 -0.93 7.28 28.89
N LEU A 89 -2.08 7.00 28.27
CA LEU A 89 -3.28 6.51 28.95
C LEU A 89 -3.00 5.25 29.79
N LYS A 90 -2.21 4.31 29.27
CA LYS A 90 -1.75 3.13 30.00
C LYS A 90 -0.90 3.52 31.22
N ASN A 91 0.04 4.45 31.07
CA ASN A 91 0.89 4.93 32.17
C ASN A 91 0.06 5.64 33.25
N GLN A 92 -0.91 6.47 32.86
CA GLN A 92 -1.86 7.11 33.77
C GLN A 92 -2.70 6.08 34.54
N LEU A 93 -3.23 5.05 33.86
CA LEU A 93 -3.96 3.94 34.47
C LEU A 93 -3.11 3.15 35.49
N VAL A 94 -1.86 2.82 35.14
CA VAL A 94 -0.93 2.15 36.06
C VAL A 94 -0.62 3.02 37.28
N SER A 95 -0.40 4.32 37.09
CA SER A 95 -0.21 5.29 38.16
C SER A 95 -1.43 5.37 39.09
N LEU A 96 -2.64 5.44 38.52
CA LEU A 96 -3.90 5.48 39.24
C LEU A 96 -4.15 4.19 40.04
N GLN A 97 -3.88 3.02 39.46
CA GLN A 97 -3.94 1.74 40.17
C GLN A 97 -2.96 1.71 41.36
N GLY A 98 -1.72 2.15 41.17
CA GLY A 98 -0.73 2.27 42.25
C GLY A 98 -1.16 3.21 43.37
N ALA A 99 -1.73 4.37 43.01
CA ALA A 99 -2.28 5.33 43.96
C ALA A 99 -3.48 4.77 44.74
N TYR A 100 -4.39 4.07 44.05
CA TYR A 100 -5.56 3.42 44.66
C TYR A 100 -5.15 2.31 45.64
N VAL A 101 -4.24 1.41 45.24
CA VAL A 101 -3.71 0.35 46.12
C VAL A 101 -3.04 0.95 47.36
N LYS A 102 -2.24 2.01 47.19
CA LYS A 102 -1.61 2.75 48.30
C LYS A 102 -2.66 3.36 49.24
N MET A 103 -3.73 3.95 48.71
CA MET A 103 -4.83 4.53 49.49
C MET A 103 -5.59 3.47 50.29
N VAL A 104 -6.00 2.37 49.65
CA VAL A 104 -6.70 1.24 50.31
C VAL A 104 -5.84 0.63 51.42
N PHE A 105 -4.55 0.43 51.16
CA PHE A 105 -3.62 -0.11 52.15
C PHE A 105 -3.41 0.83 53.34
N GLN A 106 -3.26 2.14 53.10
CA GLN A 106 -3.19 3.13 54.19
C GLN A 106 -4.50 3.21 54.97
N HIS A 107 -5.66 3.14 54.31
CA HIS A 107 -6.96 3.14 54.97
C HIS A 107 -7.10 1.93 55.91
N ASN A 108 -6.76 0.73 55.43
CA ASN A 108 -6.76 -0.48 56.25
C ASN A 108 -5.78 -0.42 57.43
N LYS A 109 -4.58 0.13 57.24
CA LYS A 109 -3.64 0.39 58.35
C LYS A 109 -4.24 1.34 59.40
N ARG A 110 -4.82 2.47 58.99
CA ARG A 110 -5.48 3.42 59.90
C ARG A 110 -6.67 2.79 60.64
N LYS A 111 -7.48 1.97 59.96
CA LYS A 111 -8.62 1.26 60.56
C LYS A 111 -8.18 0.26 61.62
N LYS A 112 -7.15 -0.56 61.34
CA LYS A 112 -6.55 -1.48 62.33
C LYS A 112 -5.99 -0.72 63.54
N LEU A 113 -5.24 0.37 63.32
CA LEU A 113 -4.66 1.16 64.40
C LEU A 113 -5.74 1.75 65.33
N LYS A 114 -6.80 2.34 64.79
CA LYS A 114 -7.94 2.83 65.58
C LYS A 114 -8.59 1.73 66.42
N TYR A 115 -8.76 0.53 65.86
CA TYR A 115 -9.33 -0.61 66.56
C TYR A 115 -8.46 -1.07 67.73
N CYS A 116 -7.14 -1.17 67.53
CA CYS A 116 -6.19 -1.51 68.60
C CYS A 116 -6.20 -0.47 69.74
N ILE A 117 -6.19 0.83 69.41
CA ILE A 117 -6.28 1.91 70.40
C ILE A 117 -7.60 1.82 71.19
N GLY A 118 -8.71 1.52 70.52
CA GLY A 118 -10.02 1.31 71.16
C GLY A 118 -9.99 0.16 72.18
N ILE A 119 -9.43 -1.00 71.81
CA ILE A 119 -9.28 -2.14 72.74
C ILE A 119 -8.42 -1.75 73.94
N VAL A 120 -7.25 -1.15 73.73
CA VAL A 120 -6.33 -0.76 74.81
C VAL A 120 -7.01 0.24 75.76
N GLY A 121 -7.77 1.20 75.23
CA GLY A 121 -8.54 2.17 76.02
C GLY A 121 -9.61 1.51 76.88
N VAL A 122 -10.39 0.58 76.32
CA VAL A 122 -11.41 -0.17 77.09
C VAL A 122 -10.76 -1.00 78.20
N VAL A 123 -9.65 -1.68 77.92
CA VAL A 123 -8.92 -2.49 78.91
C VAL A 123 -8.35 -1.61 80.03
N THR A 124 -7.69 -0.49 79.71
CA THR A 124 -7.16 0.42 80.75
C THR A 124 -8.25 1.04 81.60
N VAL A 125 -9.35 1.52 81.01
CA VAL A 125 -10.50 2.04 81.78
C VAL A 125 -11.09 0.95 82.68
N SER A 126 -11.22 -0.28 82.19
CA SER A 126 -11.75 -1.41 82.98
C SER A 126 -10.86 -1.75 84.19
N VAL A 127 -9.53 -1.81 83.98
CA VAL A 127 -8.55 -2.07 85.05
C VAL A 127 -8.55 -0.94 86.09
N VAL A 128 -8.52 0.32 85.63
CA VAL A 128 -8.57 1.49 86.52
C VAL A 128 -9.85 1.49 87.35
N THR A 129 -11.01 1.24 86.72
CA THR A 129 -12.30 1.17 87.44
C THR A 129 -12.29 0.05 88.48
N TYR A 130 -11.76 -1.13 88.14
CA TYR A 130 -11.63 -2.25 89.09
C TYR A 130 -10.72 -1.93 90.28
N MET A 131 -9.68 -1.09 90.10
CA MET A 131 -8.81 -0.64 91.20
C MET A 131 -9.41 0.46 92.08
N PHE A 132 -10.39 1.23 91.60
CA PHE A 132 -11.06 2.28 92.38
C PHE A 132 -12.36 1.83 93.05
N VAL A 133 -12.95 0.71 92.62
CA VAL A 133 -14.19 0.13 93.16
C VAL A 133 -13.91 -0.97 94.21
N LYS A 134 -12.64 -1.20 94.55
CA LYS A 134 -12.16 -2.23 95.46
C LYS A 134 -11.34 -1.66 96.60
#